data_AF-B7FQR9-F1
#
_entry.id   AF-B7FQR9-F1
#
_cell.length_a   1.000
_cell.length_b   1.000
_cell.length_c   1.000
_cell.angle_alpha   90.00
_cell.angle_beta   90.00
_cell.angle_gamma   90.00
#
_symmetry.space_group_name_H-M   'P 1'
#
loop_
_entity.id
_entity.type
_entity.pdbx_description
1 polymer ?
#
loop_
_entity_poly.entity_id
_entity_poly.type
_entity_poly.pdbx_seq_one_letter_code
_entity_poly.pdbx_strand_id
1 'polypeptide(L)'
;MRSARLRELPLTRNRLALNSYRSTTRIKCVSYRSASGNCLTKEREEIKQEAAAMTRSLYRTCIRSVRVIRQGNEHDEAEFRKREEDEMESSSKSGRVSMISMLPPVDRDDELRSRSEYYLSYARENFVQESDCLDFDKWNRQQVLRFLHYLKNGDEQRKWLLADMRFKDPFTDAFDGERVKAFENLAMQHIMRLDEAMNDSLPAAERSQMMQQPVSSVQDENSEEEYSWTDDEEEEDGTSPPEWLHKYRGH
;
A
#
# COMPACT_ATOMS: atom_id res chain seq x y z
N MET A 1 41.91 -13.59 46.30
CA MET A 1 40.64 -14.27 45.95
C MET A 1 39.48 -13.46 46.49
N ARG A 2 38.85 -12.64 45.66
CA ARG A 2 37.67 -11.82 45.99
C ARG A 2 36.61 -12.08 44.92
N SER A 3 35.46 -12.56 45.39
CA SER A 3 34.28 -12.90 44.62
C SER A 3 33.50 -11.64 44.27
N ALA A 4 33.14 -11.46 42.99
CA ALA A 4 32.23 -10.41 42.54
C ALA A 4 31.06 -11.06 41.78
N ARG A 5 29.92 -11.15 42.49
CA ARG A 5 28.59 -11.40 41.93
C ARG A 5 28.07 -10.13 41.27
N LEU A 6 27.79 -10.17 39.98
CA LEU A 6 26.90 -9.24 39.28
C LEU A 6 25.66 -10.05 38.88
N ARG A 7 24.64 -10.11 39.74
CA ARG A 7 23.39 -9.32 39.66
C ARG A 7 22.70 -9.45 38.30
N GLU A 8 21.92 -10.52 38.19
CA GLU A 8 20.84 -10.66 37.23
C GLU A 8 19.78 -9.57 37.46
N LEU A 9 19.38 -8.88 36.40
CA LEU A 9 18.25 -7.95 36.41
C LEU A 9 16.97 -8.72 36.05
N PRO A 10 15.88 -8.58 36.83
CA PRO A 10 14.60 -9.20 36.50
C PRO A 10 13.90 -8.40 35.39
N LEU A 11 13.75 -9.01 34.21
CA LEU A 11 12.82 -8.52 33.18
C LEU A 11 11.38 -8.82 33.63
N THR A 12 10.85 -7.91 34.45
CA THR A 12 9.43 -7.88 34.81
C THR A 12 8.58 -7.55 33.59
N ARG A 13 7.87 -8.56 33.08
CA ARG A 13 6.41 -8.57 32.89
C ARG A 13 5.78 -7.17 32.74
N ASN A 14 5.49 -6.75 31.51
CA ASN A 14 4.34 -5.90 31.18
C ASN A 14 4.16 -5.77 29.66
N ARG A 15 3.25 -6.57 29.08
CA ARG A 15 2.21 -6.12 28.14
C ARG A 15 1.27 -7.27 27.81
N LEU A 16 0.36 -7.52 28.75
CA LEU A 16 -0.98 -7.96 28.43
C LEU A 16 -1.64 -6.94 27.49
N ALA A 17 -2.64 -7.40 26.73
CA ALA A 17 -3.48 -6.68 25.76
C ALA A 17 -2.96 -6.59 24.31
N LEU A 18 -2.67 -7.74 23.70
CA LEU A 18 -2.90 -7.97 22.26
C LEU A 18 -4.02 -9.00 22.11
N ASN A 19 -5.21 -8.68 22.61
CA ASN A 19 -6.42 -9.48 22.44
C ASN A 19 -7.62 -8.57 22.65
N SER A 20 -8.01 -7.78 21.63
CA SER A 20 -9.38 -7.26 21.50
C SER A 20 -9.53 -6.48 20.20
N TYR A 21 -9.46 -7.15 19.04
CA TYR A 21 -10.12 -6.69 17.81
C TYR A 21 -10.48 -7.91 16.94
N ARG A 22 -11.14 -8.91 17.55
CA ARG A 22 -12.04 -9.80 16.81
C ARG A 22 -13.45 -9.23 17.01
N SER A 23 -13.75 -8.12 16.33
CA SER A 23 -15.13 -7.65 16.22
C SER A 23 -15.68 -8.20 14.92
N THR A 24 -16.19 -9.43 14.98
CA THR A 24 -17.07 -9.98 13.95
C THR A 24 -18.40 -9.22 14.05
N THR A 25 -18.47 -8.06 13.39
CA THR A 25 -19.74 -7.40 13.12
C THR A 25 -20.51 -8.25 12.12
N ARG A 26 -21.28 -9.20 12.66
CA ARG A 26 -22.33 -9.91 11.94
C ARG A 26 -23.44 -8.90 11.65
N ILE A 27 -23.34 -8.20 10.52
CA ILE A 27 -24.35 -7.26 10.08
C ILE A 27 -25.59 -8.07 9.72
N LYS A 28 -26.63 -7.97 10.56
CA LYS A 28 -27.94 -8.55 10.29
C LYS A 28 -28.59 -7.71 9.18
N CYS A 29 -28.89 -8.34 8.04
CA CYS A 29 -29.77 -7.76 7.04
C CYS A 29 -31.14 -7.52 7.67
N VAL A 30 -31.48 -6.26 7.97
CA VAL A 30 -32.81 -5.91 8.43
C VAL A 30 -33.56 -5.23 7.29
N SER A 31 -34.67 -5.86 6.91
CA SER A 31 -35.61 -5.40 5.90
C SER A 31 -36.39 -4.20 6.42
N TYR A 32 -36.34 -3.07 5.71
CA TYR A 32 -37.20 -1.91 6.00
C TYR A 32 -37.67 -1.24 4.70
N ARG A 33 -38.94 -1.48 4.35
CA ARG A 33 -39.70 -0.59 3.46
C ARG A 33 -40.10 0.65 4.27
N SER A 34 -39.81 1.84 3.74
CA SER A 34 -40.27 3.17 4.20
C SER A 34 -39.42 4.02 5.18
N ALA A 35 -38.13 3.69 5.41
CA ALA A 35 -37.17 4.57 6.11
C ALA A 35 -35.89 4.84 5.28
N SER A 36 -36.02 4.95 3.95
CA SER A 36 -34.91 4.73 3.01
C SER A 36 -33.76 5.73 3.10
N GLY A 37 -34.02 7.03 3.31
CA GLY A 37 -32.98 8.07 3.30
C GLY A 37 -31.97 8.00 4.46
N ASN A 38 -32.45 7.76 5.69
CA ASN A 38 -31.59 7.66 6.87
C ASN A 38 -30.86 6.32 6.97
N CYS A 39 -31.40 5.26 6.33
CA CYS A 39 -30.75 3.95 6.29
C CYS A 39 -29.54 3.96 5.34
N LEU A 40 -29.70 4.50 4.13
CA LEU A 40 -28.65 4.54 3.11
C LEU A 40 -27.47 5.44 3.54
N THR A 41 -27.75 6.56 4.19
CA THR A 41 -26.71 7.46 4.70
C THR A 41 -25.87 6.80 5.80
N LYS A 42 -26.51 6.02 6.69
CA LYS A 42 -25.81 5.27 7.74
C LYS A 42 -24.94 4.15 7.16
N GLU A 43 -25.45 3.38 6.21
CA GLU A 43 -24.66 2.33 5.55
C GLU A 43 -23.45 2.90 4.81
N ARG A 44 -23.60 4.04 4.14
CA ARG A 44 -22.49 4.74 3.50
C ARG A 44 -21.39 5.08 4.51
N GLU A 45 -21.79 5.58 5.68
CA GLU A 45 -20.85 5.91 6.75
C GLU A 45 -20.15 4.67 7.31
N GLU A 46 -20.86 3.56 7.47
CA GLU A 46 -20.28 2.27 7.88
C GLU A 46 -19.25 1.75 6.86
N ILE A 47 -19.53 1.88 5.55
CA ILE A 47 -18.58 1.55 4.47
C ILE A 47 -17.32 2.43 4.59
N LYS A 48 -17.48 3.75 4.71
CA LYS A 48 -16.35 4.68 4.83
C LYS A 48 -15.49 4.38 6.06
N GLN A 49 -16.13 4.11 7.20
CA GLN A 49 -15.43 3.78 8.43
C GLN A 49 -14.64 2.48 8.31
N GLU A 50 -15.21 1.46 7.66
CA GLU A 50 -14.54 0.19 7.41
C GLU A 50 -13.36 0.34 6.45
N ALA A 51 -13.53 1.09 5.36
CA ALA A 51 -12.45 1.42 4.43
C ALA A 51 -11.29 2.11 5.15
N ALA A 52 -11.58 3.15 5.94
CA ALA A 52 -10.58 3.87 6.72
C ALA A 52 -9.91 2.96 7.77
N ALA A 53 -10.63 2.01 8.36
CA ALA A 53 -10.07 1.04 9.28
C ALA A 53 -9.08 0.09 8.59
N MET A 54 -9.41 -0.39 7.39
CA MET A 54 -8.51 -1.21 6.59
C MET A 54 -7.25 -0.44 6.15
N THR A 55 -7.41 0.79 5.65
CA THR A 55 -6.27 1.66 5.28
C THR A 55 -5.32 1.89 6.46
N ARG A 56 -5.87 2.24 7.63
CA ARG A 56 -5.06 2.41 8.85
C ARG A 56 -4.36 1.13 9.27
N SER A 57 -5.01 -0.02 9.10
CA SER A 57 -4.40 -1.32 9.41
C SER A 57 -3.21 -1.58 8.49
N LEU A 58 -3.38 -1.43 7.19
CA LEU A 58 -2.33 -1.60 6.20
C LEU A 58 -1.17 -0.62 6.46
N TYR A 59 -1.45 0.67 6.61
CA TYR A 59 -0.44 1.70 6.92
C TYR A 59 0.39 1.33 8.14
N ARG A 60 -0.26 0.92 9.24
CA ARG A 60 0.45 0.49 10.45
C ARG A 60 1.34 -0.72 10.19
N THR A 61 0.90 -1.66 9.37
CA THR A 61 1.71 -2.82 8.98
C THR A 61 2.92 -2.38 8.15
N CYS A 62 2.75 -1.52 7.14
CA CYS A 62 3.86 -0.99 6.35
C CYS A 62 4.90 -0.29 7.22
N ILE A 63 4.47 0.59 8.13
CA ILE A 63 5.39 1.29 9.05
C ILE A 63 6.12 0.30 9.98
N ARG A 64 5.46 -0.77 10.42
CA ARG A 64 6.13 -1.81 11.20
C ARG A 64 7.13 -2.61 10.37
N SER A 65 6.84 -2.90 9.11
CA SER A 65 7.80 -3.53 8.17
C SER A 65 9.04 -2.66 8.00
N VAL A 66 8.89 -1.35 7.81
CA VAL A 66 10.02 -0.40 7.72
C VAL A 66 10.85 -0.37 9.01
N ARG A 67 10.24 -0.52 10.18
CA ARG A 67 10.98 -0.62 11.45
C ARG A 67 11.83 -1.88 11.56
N VAL A 68 11.44 -2.97 10.91
CA VAL A 68 12.27 -4.18 10.84
C VAL A 68 13.51 -3.92 9.99
N ILE A 69 13.35 -3.22 8.87
CA ILE A 69 14.45 -2.86 7.95
C ILE A 69 15.51 -2.00 8.65
N ARG A 70 15.09 -1.11 9.56
CA ARG A 70 16.01 -0.28 10.36
C ARG A 70 17.01 -1.08 11.20
N GLN A 71 16.65 -2.29 11.63
CA GLN A 71 17.53 -3.09 12.48
C GLN A 71 18.65 -3.79 11.69
N GLY A 72 18.56 -3.78 10.35
CA GLY A 72 19.45 -4.55 9.50
C GLY A 72 19.15 -6.05 9.57
N ASN A 73 19.77 -6.81 8.66
CA ASN A 73 19.78 -8.26 8.67
C ASN A 73 21.19 -8.82 8.39
N GLU A 74 21.31 -10.15 8.37
CA GLU A 74 22.59 -10.81 8.07
C GLU A 74 23.13 -10.48 6.68
N HIS A 75 22.26 -10.16 5.73
CA HIS A 75 22.63 -9.77 4.38
C HIS A 75 23.29 -8.39 4.36
N ASP A 76 22.69 -7.42 5.05
CA ASP A 76 23.25 -6.07 5.24
C ASP A 76 24.63 -6.15 5.91
N GLU A 77 24.75 -6.94 6.99
CA GLU A 77 26.03 -7.14 7.69
C GLU A 77 27.11 -7.81 6.83
N ALA A 78 26.73 -8.67 5.89
CA ALA A 78 27.67 -9.25 4.94
C ALA A 78 28.12 -8.22 3.89
N GLU A 79 27.23 -7.34 3.45
CA GLU A 79 27.54 -6.27 2.52
C GLU A 79 28.45 -5.20 3.15
N PHE A 80 28.17 -4.79 4.38
CA PHE A 80 29.02 -3.88 5.14
C PHE A 80 30.43 -4.45 5.31
N ARG A 81 30.55 -5.69 5.77
CA ARG A 81 31.86 -6.36 5.93
C ARG A 81 32.64 -6.43 4.63
N LYS A 82 31.97 -6.76 3.52
CA LYS A 82 32.61 -6.81 2.20
C LYS A 82 33.19 -5.45 1.80
N ARG A 83 32.46 -4.35 2.03
CA ARG A 83 32.95 -2.99 1.75
C ARG A 83 34.13 -2.60 2.63
N GLU A 84 34.07 -2.93 3.91
CA GLU A 84 35.18 -2.70 4.86
C GLU A 84 36.44 -3.49 4.45
N GLU A 85 36.27 -4.74 4.00
CA GLU A 85 37.36 -5.58 3.47
C GLU A 85 37.95 -4.99 2.17
N ASP A 86 37.11 -4.54 1.24
CA ASP A 86 37.54 -3.91 -0.01
C ASP A 86 38.32 -2.59 0.25
N GLU A 87 37.91 -1.79 1.22
CA GLU A 87 38.64 -0.60 1.68
C GLU A 87 40.01 -0.96 2.28
N MET A 88 40.09 -2.01 3.10
CA MET A 88 41.36 -2.48 3.66
C MET A 88 42.29 -3.06 2.58
N GLU A 89 41.78 -3.89 1.67
CA GLU A 89 42.58 -4.47 0.59
C GLU A 89 43.13 -3.39 -0.37
N SER A 90 42.32 -2.40 -0.72
CA SER A 90 42.75 -1.29 -1.58
C SER A 90 43.84 -0.43 -0.92
N SER A 91 43.78 -0.25 0.40
CA SER A 91 44.83 0.45 1.16
C SER A 91 46.15 -0.33 1.25
N SER A 92 46.10 -1.66 1.29
CA SER A 92 47.27 -2.53 1.49
C SER A 92 48.04 -2.88 0.21
N LYS A 93 47.37 -2.91 -0.96
CA LYS A 93 48.01 -3.23 -2.26
C LYS A 93 48.72 -2.05 -2.93
N SER A 94 48.50 -0.81 -2.49
CA SER A 94 49.16 0.39 -3.04
C SER A 94 50.23 0.93 -2.07
N GLY A 95 51.48 0.47 -2.22
CA GLY A 95 52.65 0.95 -1.48
C GLY A 95 53.09 2.40 -1.78
N ARG A 96 52.23 3.21 -2.41
CA ARG A 96 52.38 4.65 -2.57
C ARG A 96 51.13 5.30 -2.01
N VAL A 97 51.32 6.06 -0.92
CA VAL A 97 50.37 7.02 -0.30
C VAL A 97 48.94 6.78 -0.75
N SER A 98 48.24 5.92 -0.01
CA SER A 98 46.80 5.70 -0.13
C SER A 98 46.15 7.07 -0.25
N MET A 99 45.72 7.42 -1.47
CA MET A 99 44.84 8.57 -1.65
C MET A 99 43.57 8.16 -0.92
N ILE A 100 43.45 8.73 0.28
CA ILE A 100 42.31 8.71 1.19
C ILE A 100 41.06 8.33 0.40
N SER A 101 40.45 7.18 0.73
CA SER A 101 39.10 6.88 0.26
C SER A 101 38.28 8.13 0.51
N MET A 102 37.89 8.84 -0.55
CA MET A 102 37.09 10.05 -0.45
C MET A 102 35.64 9.72 -0.06
N LEU A 103 35.33 8.42 0.09
CA LEU A 103 34.10 7.97 0.69
C LEU A 103 34.24 7.96 2.23
N PRO A 104 33.26 8.55 2.94
CA PRO A 104 33.23 8.47 4.39
C PRO A 104 33.18 7.00 4.85
N PRO A 105 33.75 6.68 6.02
CA PRO A 105 33.68 5.33 6.58
C PRO A 105 32.24 4.82 6.63
N VAL A 106 32.06 3.52 6.43
CA VAL A 106 30.76 2.83 6.50
C VAL A 106 30.16 2.99 7.90
N ASP A 107 29.24 3.94 8.06
CA ASP A 107 28.45 4.09 9.28
C ASP A 107 27.16 3.28 9.15
N ARG A 108 27.21 2.07 9.72
CA ARG A 108 26.10 1.10 9.66
C ARG A 108 24.80 1.66 10.20
N ASP A 109 24.87 2.40 11.31
CA ASP A 109 23.68 2.95 11.95
C ASP A 109 23.07 4.09 11.12
N ASP A 110 23.91 4.94 10.51
CA ASP A 110 23.45 6.02 9.64
C ASP A 110 22.86 5.50 8.32
N GLU A 111 23.50 4.51 7.69
CA GLU A 111 23.00 3.89 6.46
C GLU A 111 21.67 3.16 6.68
N LEU A 112 21.57 2.35 7.75
CA LEU A 112 20.31 1.65 8.07
C LEU A 112 19.20 2.64 8.48
N ARG A 113 19.56 3.71 9.20
CA ARG A 113 18.61 4.77 9.58
C ARG A 113 18.10 5.49 8.34
N SER A 114 18.98 6.03 7.51
CA SER A 114 18.63 6.79 6.31
C SER A 114 17.77 5.96 5.35
N ARG A 115 18.12 4.68 5.13
CA ARG A 115 17.30 3.74 4.35
C ARG A 115 15.91 3.57 4.93
N SER A 116 15.80 3.38 6.25
CA SER A 116 14.50 3.23 6.90
C SER A 116 13.66 4.53 6.85
N GLU A 117 14.31 5.69 6.94
CA GLU A 117 13.66 6.99 6.84
C GLU A 117 13.14 7.25 5.42
N TYR A 118 13.90 6.87 4.40
CA TYR A 118 13.46 6.92 3.00
C TYR A 118 12.14 6.15 2.81
N TYR A 119 12.10 4.87 3.19
CA TYR A 119 10.88 4.07 3.03
C TYR A 119 9.72 4.53 3.92
N LEU A 120 10.02 5.12 5.08
CA LEU A 120 9.00 5.69 5.94
C LEU A 120 8.35 6.93 5.31
N SER A 121 9.14 7.79 4.68
CA SER A 121 8.65 8.97 3.94
C SER A 121 7.89 8.54 2.69
N TYR A 122 8.43 7.61 1.91
CA TYR A 122 7.75 7.01 0.75
C TYR A 122 6.39 6.41 1.15
N ALA A 123 6.33 5.64 2.25
CA ALA A 123 5.07 5.07 2.73
C ALA A 123 4.10 6.13 3.26
N ARG A 124 4.55 7.30 3.70
CA ARG A 124 3.65 8.40 4.08
C ARG A 124 3.05 9.07 2.85
N GLU A 125 3.89 9.38 1.86
CA GLU A 125 3.49 10.10 0.65
C GLU A 125 2.51 9.27 -0.19
N ASN A 126 2.83 7.99 -0.44
CA ASN A 126 1.93 7.12 -1.20
C ASN A 126 0.58 6.94 -0.51
N PHE A 127 0.56 6.72 0.81
CA PHE A 127 -0.72 6.56 1.52
C PHE A 127 -1.57 7.82 1.54
N VAL A 128 -0.95 9.01 1.52
CA VAL A 128 -1.71 10.27 1.39
C VAL A 128 -2.41 10.28 0.04
N GLN A 129 -1.67 10.09 -1.07
CA GLN A 129 -2.22 10.09 -2.42
C GLN A 129 -3.29 9.00 -2.63
N GLU A 130 -3.05 7.80 -2.12
CA GLU A 130 -4.00 6.69 -2.24
C GLU A 130 -5.23 6.86 -1.35
N SER A 131 -5.12 7.60 -0.23
CA SER A 131 -6.24 7.86 0.67
C SER A 131 -7.25 8.88 0.12
N ASP A 132 -6.88 9.69 -0.87
CA ASP A 132 -7.77 10.65 -1.53
C ASP A 132 -9.03 9.98 -2.10
N CYS A 133 -8.97 8.68 -2.43
CA CYS A 133 -10.14 7.94 -2.87
C CYS A 133 -11.25 7.80 -1.80
N LEU A 134 -10.94 8.07 -0.53
CA LEU A 134 -11.90 8.02 0.58
C LEU A 134 -12.67 9.34 0.77
N ASP A 135 -12.14 10.45 0.27
CA ASP A 135 -12.69 11.79 0.48
C ASP A 135 -13.92 12.09 -0.39
N PHE A 136 -14.17 11.26 -1.42
CA PHE A 136 -15.33 11.41 -2.27
C PHE A 136 -16.64 11.19 -1.49
N ASP A 137 -17.57 12.14 -1.61
CA ASP A 137 -18.88 12.06 -0.95
C ASP A 137 -19.80 10.98 -1.54
N LYS A 138 -19.66 10.72 -2.84
CA LYS A 138 -20.47 9.76 -3.59
C LYS A 138 -19.60 8.63 -4.10
N TRP A 139 -19.65 7.52 -3.39
CA TRP A 139 -18.96 6.30 -3.77
C TRP A 139 -19.67 5.60 -4.92
N ASN A 140 -19.00 5.54 -6.07
CA ASN A 140 -19.45 4.75 -7.21
C ASN A 140 -18.63 3.45 -7.32
N ARG A 141 -19.04 2.56 -8.24
CA ARG A 141 -18.36 1.28 -8.46
C ARG A 141 -16.88 1.44 -8.74
N GLN A 142 -16.49 2.43 -9.54
CA GLN A 142 -15.09 2.66 -9.89
C GLN A 142 -14.25 3.07 -8.69
N GLN A 143 -14.77 3.90 -7.78
CA GLN A 143 -14.07 4.32 -6.57
C GLN A 143 -13.85 3.15 -5.61
N VAL A 144 -14.84 2.26 -5.46
CA VAL A 144 -14.67 1.03 -4.67
C VAL A 144 -13.58 0.15 -5.27
N LEU A 145 -13.61 -0.09 -6.58
CA LEU A 145 -12.60 -0.89 -7.27
C LEU A 145 -11.20 -0.28 -7.17
N ARG A 146 -11.11 1.05 -7.31
CA ARG A 146 -9.86 1.80 -7.16
C ARG A 146 -9.30 1.67 -5.75
N PHE A 147 -10.15 1.84 -4.73
CA PHE A 147 -9.77 1.64 -3.33
C PHE A 147 -9.24 0.21 -3.08
N LEU A 148 -9.95 -0.80 -3.57
CA LEU A 148 -9.55 -2.20 -3.44
C LEU A 148 -8.22 -2.50 -4.15
N HIS A 149 -7.99 -1.86 -5.30
CA HIS A 149 -6.73 -1.97 -6.03
C HIS A 149 -5.57 -1.41 -5.21
N TYR A 150 -5.67 -0.17 -4.70
CA TYR A 150 -4.62 0.43 -3.86
C TYR A 150 -4.36 -0.38 -2.60
N LEU A 151 -5.43 -0.88 -1.95
CA LEU A 151 -5.28 -1.67 -0.74
C LEU A 151 -4.50 -2.98 -0.99
N LYS A 152 -4.73 -3.66 -2.12
CA LYS A 152 -3.98 -4.87 -2.51
C LYS A 152 -2.56 -4.54 -2.95
N ASN A 153 -2.41 -3.56 -3.82
CA ASN A 153 -1.12 -3.11 -4.33
C ASN A 153 -0.19 -2.68 -3.19
N GLY A 154 -0.69 -1.95 -2.19
CA GLY A 154 0.10 -1.53 -1.04
C GLY A 154 0.61 -2.71 -0.18
N ASP A 155 -0.17 -3.80 -0.03
CA ASP A 155 0.33 -5.01 0.65
C ASP A 155 1.33 -5.79 -0.21
N GLU A 156 1.14 -5.85 -1.53
CA GLU A 156 2.08 -6.46 -2.47
C GLU A 156 3.42 -5.74 -2.48
N GLN A 157 3.41 -4.40 -2.56
CA GLN A 157 4.61 -3.57 -2.48
C GLN A 157 5.33 -3.75 -1.15
N ARG A 158 4.60 -3.82 -0.03
CA ARG A 158 5.17 -4.11 1.29
C ARG A 158 5.89 -5.46 1.32
N LYS A 159 5.25 -6.52 0.79
CA LYS A 159 5.84 -7.87 0.72
C LYS A 159 7.06 -7.89 -0.19
N TRP A 160 6.97 -7.24 -1.35
CA TRP A 160 8.07 -7.11 -2.29
C TRP A 160 9.28 -6.43 -1.66
N LEU A 161 9.08 -5.29 -0.98
CA LEU A 161 10.14 -4.54 -0.31
C LEU A 161 10.92 -5.42 0.69
N LEU A 162 10.20 -6.20 1.50
CA LEU A 162 10.84 -7.10 2.45
C LEU A 162 11.59 -8.24 1.74
N ALA A 163 10.99 -8.81 0.69
CA ALA A 163 11.61 -9.90 -0.07
C ALA A 163 12.88 -9.45 -0.78
N ASP A 164 12.87 -8.27 -1.41
CA ASP A 164 13.99 -7.68 -2.13
C ASP A 164 15.20 -7.47 -1.22
N MET A 165 14.97 -6.90 -0.03
CA MET A 165 16.00 -6.75 0.99
C MET A 165 16.28 -8.01 1.82
N ARG A 166 15.71 -9.17 1.44
CA ARG A 166 15.88 -10.48 2.10
C ARG A 166 15.45 -10.52 3.56
N PHE A 167 14.51 -9.68 3.95
CA PHE A 167 13.84 -9.78 5.25
C PHE A 167 12.72 -10.81 5.22
N LYS A 168 12.64 -11.62 6.28
CA LYS A 168 11.47 -12.46 6.51
C LYS A 168 10.28 -11.58 6.89
N ASP A 169 9.15 -11.74 6.21
CA ASP A 169 7.93 -11.00 6.54
C ASP A 169 7.30 -11.53 7.85
N PRO A 170 7.25 -10.73 8.94
CA PRO A 170 6.58 -11.13 10.17
C PRO A 170 5.07 -10.84 10.15
N PHE A 171 4.56 -10.22 9.07
CA PHE A 171 3.18 -9.77 8.94
C PHE A 171 2.44 -10.44 7.78
N THR A 172 2.79 -11.67 7.43
CA THR A 172 2.13 -12.44 6.35
C THR A 172 0.61 -12.49 6.49
N ASP A 173 0.14 -12.58 7.74
CA ASP A 173 -1.29 -12.73 8.07
C ASP A 173 -1.97 -11.39 8.41
N ALA A 174 -1.27 -10.26 8.24
CA ALA A 174 -1.82 -8.96 8.58
C ALA A 174 -2.87 -8.47 7.56
N PHE A 175 -2.84 -9.00 6.34
CA PHE A 175 -3.80 -8.69 5.30
C PHE A 175 -4.90 -9.75 5.23
N ASP A 176 -6.07 -9.41 5.75
CA ASP A 176 -7.23 -10.30 5.76
C ASP A 176 -8.00 -10.23 4.44
N GLY A 177 -7.71 -11.17 3.53
CA GLY A 177 -8.38 -11.25 2.24
C GLY A 177 -9.88 -11.57 2.33
N GLU A 178 -10.35 -12.23 3.39
CA GLU A 178 -11.78 -12.49 3.59
C GLU A 178 -12.51 -11.20 3.96
N ARG A 179 -11.90 -10.39 4.83
CA ARG A 179 -12.42 -9.06 5.19
C ARG A 179 -12.54 -8.15 3.97
N VAL A 180 -11.54 -8.15 3.09
CA VAL A 180 -11.57 -7.36 1.84
C VAL A 180 -12.72 -7.79 0.92
N LYS A 181 -12.94 -9.10 0.76
CA LYS A 181 -14.08 -9.63 -0.02
C LYS A 181 -15.43 -9.29 0.60
N ALA A 182 -15.54 -9.37 1.93
CA ALA A 182 -16.75 -9.00 2.64
C ALA A 182 -17.09 -7.52 2.44
N PHE A 183 -16.07 -6.66 2.53
CA PHE A 183 -16.20 -5.23 2.24
C PHE A 183 -16.63 -4.96 0.79
N GLU A 184 -15.99 -5.60 -0.19
CA GLU A 184 -16.32 -5.46 -1.60
C GLU A 184 -17.80 -5.79 -1.85
N ASN A 185 -18.27 -6.93 -1.34
CA ASN A 185 -19.67 -7.34 -1.47
C ASN A 185 -20.62 -6.32 -0.84
N LEU A 186 -20.30 -5.82 0.35
CA LEU A 186 -21.12 -4.85 1.06
C LEU A 186 -21.21 -3.52 0.31
N ALA A 187 -20.07 -3.01 -0.17
CA ALA A 187 -20.01 -1.77 -0.93
C ALA A 187 -20.75 -1.88 -2.27
N MET A 188 -20.60 -3.01 -2.98
CA MET A 188 -21.29 -3.26 -4.25
C MET A 188 -22.81 -3.38 -4.06
N GLN A 189 -23.26 -4.08 -3.01
CA GLN A 189 -24.69 -4.18 -2.68
C GLN A 189 -25.29 -2.81 -2.29
N HIS A 190 -24.50 -1.94 -1.65
CA HIS A 190 -24.94 -0.60 -1.33
C HIS A 190 -25.13 0.25 -2.61
N ILE A 191 -24.18 0.18 -3.54
CA ILE A 191 -24.28 0.87 -4.84
C ILE A 191 -25.50 0.40 -5.63
N MET A 192 -25.71 -0.92 -5.74
CA MET A 192 -26.89 -1.47 -6.45
C MET A 192 -28.20 -0.95 -5.87
N ARG A 193 -28.31 -0.87 -4.54
CA ARG A 193 -29.51 -0.35 -3.86
C ARG A 193 -29.71 1.15 -4.07
N LEU A 194 -28.63 1.91 -4.18
CA LEU A 194 -28.70 3.34 -4.56
C LEU A 194 -29.20 3.52 -5.99
N ASP A 195 -28.69 2.71 -6.92
CA ASP A 195 -29.10 2.76 -8.34
C ASP A 195 -30.58 2.37 -8.49
N GLU A 196 -31.04 1.33 -7.79
CA GLU A 196 -32.45 0.92 -7.74
C GLU A 196 -33.34 2.03 -7.17
N ALA A 197 -32.95 2.63 -6.03
CA ALA A 197 -33.71 3.71 -5.41
C ALA A 197 -33.77 4.97 -6.29
N MET A 198 -32.68 5.28 -7.01
CA MET A 198 -32.66 6.39 -7.96
C MET A 198 -33.59 6.10 -9.13
N ASN A 199 -33.55 4.90 -9.70
CA ASN A 199 -34.47 4.49 -10.76
C ASN A 199 -35.93 4.56 -10.31
N ASP A 200 -36.26 4.14 -9.09
CA ASP A 200 -37.62 4.21 -8.48
C ASP A 200 -38.15 5.61 -8.23
N SER A 201 -37.26 6.60 -8.12
CA SER A 201 -37.66 7.99 -7.96
C SER A 201 -38.00 8.72 -9.28
N LEU A 202 -37.68 8.12 -10.44
CA LEU A 202 -37.93 8.73 -11.74
C LEU A 202 -39.41 8.59 -12.18
N PRO A 203 -40.07 9.66 -12.66
CA PRO A 203 -41.40 9.59 -13.24
C PRO A 203 -41.44 8.61 -14.42
N ALA A 204 -42.56 7.89 -14.59
CA ALA A 204 -42.73 6.88 -15.65
C ALA A 204 -42.43 7.41 -17.07
N ALA A 205 -42.64 8.71 -17.31
CA ALA A 205 -42.34 9.37 -18.58
C ALA A 205 -40.83 9.44 -18.90
N GLU A 206 -39.97 9.70 -17.90
CA GLU A 206 -38.51 9.74 -18.07
C GLU A 206 -37.92 8.32 -18.16
N ARG A 207 -38.49 7.35 -17.43
CA ARG A 207 -38.11 5.92 -17.57
C ARG A 207 -38.34 5.40 -18.99
N SER A 208 -39.45 5.78 -19.62
CA SER A 208 -39.71 5.43 -21.02
C SER A 208 -38.79 6.15 -22.00
N GLN A 209 -38.31 7.36 -21.70
CA GLN A 209 -37.39 8.10 -22.55
C GLN A 209 -35.96 7.51 -22.54
N MET A 210 -35.50 6.98 -21.39
CA MET A 210 -34.21 6.27 -21.31
C MET A 210 -34.23 4.89 -21.99
N MET A 211 -35.35 4.18 -21.97
CA MET A 211 -35.50 2.91 -22.73
C MET A 211 -35.81 3.11 -24.22
N GLN A 212 -36.19 4.32 -24.63
CA GLN A 212 -36.45 4.68 -26.03
C GLN A 212 -35.28 5.41 -26.69
N GLN A 213 -34.13 5.56 -26.02
CA GLN A 213 -32.91 5.77 -26.80
C GLN A 213 -32.71 4.50 -27.62
N PRO A 214 -32.83 4.56 -28.96
CA PRO A 214 -32.49 3.42 -29.76
C PRO A 214 -31.05 3.07 -29.43
N VAL A 215 -30.79 1.77 -29.33
CA VAL A 215 -29.49 1.18 -29.58
C VAL A 215 -29.18 1.42 -31.08
N SER A 216 -29.16 2.68 -31.49
CA SER A 216 -28.71 3.09 -32.81
C SER A 216 -27.21 2.91 -32.78
N SER A 217 -26.77 1.99 -33.63
CA SER A 217 -25.41 1.79 -34.08
C SER A 217 -24.41 1.42 -32.97
N VAL A 218 -24.41 0.13 -32.62
CA VAL A 218 -23.18 -0.66 -32.84
C VAL A 218 -22.91 -0.58 -34.35
N GLN A 219 -22.34 0.53 -34.80
CA GLN A 219 -21.52 0.50 -35.99
C GLN A 219 -20.16 0.05 -35.49
N ASP A 220 -19.82 -1.18 -35.85
CA ASP A 220 -18.46 -1.57 -36.18
C ASP A 220 -17.90 -0.54 -37.18
N GLU A 221 -17.49 0.62 -36.69
CA GLU A 221 -16.41 1.36 -37.30
C GLU A 221 -15.14 0.89 -36.60
N ASN A 222 -14.67 -0.23 -37.13
CA ASN A 222 -13.27 -0.57 -37.25
C ASN A 222 -12.55 0.58 -38.00
N SER A 223 -12.48 1.76 -37.39
CA SER A 223 -11.44 2.73 -37.70
C SER A 223 -10.24 2.32 -36.88
N GLU A 224 -9.31 1.69 -37.58
CA GLU A 224 -7.91 1.56 -37.19
C GLU A 224 -7.30 2.98 -37.10
N GLU A 225 -7.78 3.82 -36.17
CA GLU A 225 -7.00 4.94 -35.67
C GLU A 225 -5.95 4.35 -34.74
N GLU A 226 -4.94 3.81 -35.42
CA GLU A 226 -3.56 3.71 -35.03
C GLU A 226 -3.17 5.03 -34.35
N TYR A 227 -3.38 5.09 -33.03
CA TYR A 227 -2.76 6.06 -32.13
C TYR A 227 -1.25 5.77 -32.16
N SER A 228 -0.62 6.26 -33.22
CA SER A 228 0.80 6.51 -33.30
C SER A 228 1.12 7.55 -32.22
N TRP A 229 1.57 7.06 -31.07
CA TRP A 229 2.39 7.83 -30.15
C TRP A 229 3.71 8.13 -30.88
N THR A 230 3.70 9.08 -31.81
CA THR A 230 4.94 9.79 -32.15
C THR A 230 5.26 10.67 -30.96
N ASP A 231 6.20 10.13 -30.21
CA ASP A 231 7.05 10.73 -29.20
C ASP A 231 7.77 11.97 -29.77
N ASP A 232 7.03 13.06 -29.92
CA ASP A 232 7.57 14.38 -30.27
C ASP A 232 7.05 15.38 -29.24
N GLU A 233 7.75 15.43 -28.10
CA GLU A 233 8.22 16.67 -27.47
C GLU A 233 9.08 16.29 -26.24
N GLU A 234 10.30 15.82 -26.52
CA GLU A 234 11.42 15.91 -25.58
C GLU A 234 11.75 17.40 -25.36
N GLU A 235 11.12 18.05 -24.39
CA GLU A 235 11.83 19.08 -23.64
C GLU A 235 12.75 18.37 -22.65
N GLU A 236 14.04 18.34 -23.01
CA GLU A 236 15.15 17.91 -22.16
C GLU A 236 15.12 18.65 -20.80
N ASP A 237 14.57 18.02 -19.77
CA ASP A 237 15.05 18.21 -18.40
C ASP A 237 15.62 16.88 -17.90
N GLY A 238 16.95 16.83 -17.86
CA GLY A 238 17.79 15.64 -17.72
C GLY A 238 17.68 14.96 -16.36
N THR A 239 16.53 14.36 -16.05
CA THR A 239 16.38 13.44 -14.93
C THR A 239 16.01 12.06 -15.47
N SER A 240 17.00 11.35 -16.00
CA SER A 240 16.84 9.96 -16.45
C SER A 240 16.28 9.12 -15.29
N PRO A 241 15.20 8.35 -15.51
CA PRO A 241 14.74 7.35 -14.56
C PRO A 241 15.86 6.35 -14.26
N PRO A 242 16.01 5.89 -13.00
CA PRO A 242 17.11 5.01 -12.64
C PRO A 242 17.02 3.66 -13.38
N GLU A 243 18.15 3.22 -13.94
CA GLU A 243 18.33 2.06 -14.84
C GLU A 243 17.72 0.73 -14.37
N TRP A 244 17.39 0.58 -13.09
CA TRP A 244 16.84 -0.67 -12.55
C TRP A 244 15.38 -0.91 -12.94
N LEU A 245 14.65 0.10 -13.44
CA LEU A 245 13.23 -0.04 -13.80
C LEU A 245 12.99 -0.89 -15.08
N HIS A 246 13.99 -1.02 -15.95
CA HIS A 246 13.82 -1.69 -17.26
C HIS A 246 14.13 -3.20 -17.24
N LYS A 247 14.60 -3.77 -16.13
CA LYS A 247 15.16 -5.13 -16.14
C LYS A 247 14.15 -6.29 -16.08
N TYR A 248 12.85 -6.05 -15.83
CA TYR A 248 11.91 -7.16 -15.59
C TYR A 248 10.57 -7.04 -16.31
N ARG A 249 10.57 -6.52 -17.54
CA ARG A 249 9.48 -6.75 -18.50
C ARG A 249 9.89 -7.85 -19.48
N GLY A 250 9.98 -9.09 -18.98
CA GLY A 250 10.26 -10.25 -19.82
C GLY A 250 10.95 -11.39 -19.08
N HIS A 251 10.16 -12.20 -18.37
CA HIS A 251 10.30 -13.65 -18.27
C HIS A 251 8.99 -14.26 -17.77
#